data_AF-A0A7Y6F3K7-F1
#
_entry.id   AF-A0A7Y6F3K7-F1
#
_cell.length_a   1.000
_cell.length_b   1.000
_cell.length_c   1.000
_cell.angle_alpha   90.00
_cell.angle_beta   90.00
_cell.angle_gamma   90.00
#
_symmetry.space_group_name_H-M   'P 1'
#
loop_
_entity.id
_entity.type
_entity.pdbx_description
1 polymer ?
#
loop_
_entity_poly.entity_id
_entity_poly.type
_entity_poly.pdbx_seq_one_letter_code
_entity_poly.pdbx_strand_id
1 'polypeptide(L)' 'MTEPRARLPHPRRHWTPGTCWRCEAREVPVLWLGPVQTSSGTGSFTACDPCLRRLETYVRRELALRDAAPAF' A
#
# COMPACT_ATOMS: atom_id res chain seq x y z
N MET A 1 -21.77 12.91 -16.81
CA MET A 1 -21.09 11.84 -16.06
C MET A 1 -19.65 12.28 -15.86
N THR A 2 -19.35 12.92 -14.73
CA THR A 2 -18.00 13.45 -14.45
C THR A 2 -17.33 12.47 -13.49
N GLU A 3 -16.43 11.65 -14.04
CA GLU A 3 -15.57 10.76 -13.27
C GLU A 3 -14.65 11.59 -12.35
N PRO A 4 -14.56 11.30 -11.05
CA PRO A 4 -13.73 12.09 -10.16
C PRO A 4 -12.27 11.75 -10.46
N ARG A 5 -11.53 12.73 -11.02
CA ARG A 5 -10.08 12.66 -11.21
C ARG A 5 -9.42 12.21 -9.90
N ALA A 6 -8.98 10.96 -9.88
CA ALA A 6 -8.27 10.37 -8.76
C ALA A 6 -7.07 11.25 -8.41
N ARG A 7 -6.97 11.62 -7.12
CA ARG A 7 -5.81 12.35 -6.57
C ARG A 7 -4.54 11.56 -6.89
N LEU A 8 -3.67 12.11 -7.72
CA LEU A 8 -2.36 11.55 -8.01
C LEU A 8 -1.45 11.67 -6.77
N PRO A 9 -1.00 10.57 -6.14
CA PRO A 9 -0.07 10.63 -5.03
C PRO A 9 1.36 10.34 -5.50
N HIS A 10 2.28 11.27 -5.20
CA HIS A 10 3.75 11.17 -5.29
C HIS A 10 4.35 10.83 -6.68
N PRO A 11 5.35 11.60 -7.15
CA PRO A 11 5.95 11.37 -8.45
C PRO A 11 6.70 10.02 -8.45
N ARG A 12 6.27 9.12 -9.35
CA ARG A 12 6.80 7.77 -9.66
C ARG A 12 6.21 6.56 -8.93
N ARG A 13 5.04 6.68 -8.29
CA ARG A 13 4.22 5.49 -7.97
C ARG A 13 3.43 5.08 -9.22
N HIS A 14 4.02 4.24 -10.06
CA HIS A 14 3.34 3.70 -11.25
C HIS A 14 2.25 2.71 -10.81
N TRP A 15 1.00 3.10 -11.02
CA TRP A 15 -0.15 2.21 -10.85
C TRP A 15 -0.29 1.36 -12.10
N THR A 16 -0.32 0.05 -11.95
CA THR A 16 -0.50 -0.91 -13.05
C THR A 16 -1.75 -1.74 -12.78
N PRO A 17 -2.50 -2.17 -13.81
CA PRO A 17 -3.53 -3.19 -13.63
C PRO A 17 -2.92 -4.45 -12.99
N GLY A 18 -3.64 -5.05 -12.05
CA GLY A 18 -3.19 -6.28 -11.40
C GLY A 18 -4.11 -6.74 -10.28
N THR A 19 -3.62 -7.67 -9.47
CA THR A 19 -4.35 -8.19 -8.31
C THR A 19 -3.91 -7.47 -7.04
N CYS A 20 -4.87 -6.99 -6.24
CA CYS A 20 -4.58 -6.47 -4.90
C CYS A 20 -4.43 -7.63 -3.91
N TRP A 21 -3.25 -7.77 -3.31
CA TRP A 21 -2.97 -8.89 -2.40
C TRP A 21 -3.66 -8.80 -1.03
N ARG A 22 -4.38 -7.70 -0.76
CA ARG A 22 -5.13 -7.50 0.50
C ARG A 22 -6.61 -7.80 0.41
N CYS A 23 -7.24 -7.49 -0.72
CA CYS A 23 -8.68 -7.69 -0.93
C CYS A 23 -8.99 -8.62 -2.10
N GLU A 24 -7.96 -9.19 -2.74
CA GLU A 24 -8.04 -10.16 -3.84
C GLU A 24 -8.73 -9.65 -5.11
N ALA A 25 -9.09 -8.36 -5.16
CA ALA A 25 -9.64 -7.73 -6.36
C ALA A 25 -8.64 -7.84 -7.52
N ARG A 26 -9.14 -8.30 -8.67
CA ARG A 26 -8.38 -8.52 -9.92
C ARG A 26 -8.64 -7.38 -10.90
N GLU A 27 -7.69 -7.17 -11.83
CA GLU A 27 -7.77 -6.13 -12.87
C GLU A 27 -8.02 -4.71 -12.32
N VAL A 28 -7.57 -4.44 -11.10
CA VAL A 28 -7.66 -3.10 -10.48
C VAL A 28 -6.31 -2.40 -10.57
N PRO A 29 -6.27 -1.06 -10.59
CA PRO A 29 -5.02 -0.33 -10.43
C PRO A 29 -4.38 -0.69 -9.08
N VAL A 30 -3.17 -1.25 -9.14
CA VAL A 30 -2.36 -1.59 -7.97
C VAL A 30 -1.03 -0.88 -7.99
N LEU A 31 -0.52 -0.60 -6.79
CA LEU A 31 0.81 -0.05 -6.57
C LEU A 31 1.71 -1.14 -5.97
N TRP A 32 2.93 -1.25 -6.47
CA TRP A 32 3.98 -2.05 -5.82
C TRP A 32 4.48 -1.34 -4.55
N LEU A 33 4.39 -2.02 -3.41
CA LEU A 33 4.74 -1.49 -2.09
C LEU A 33 6.11 -1.96 -1.60
N GLY A 34 6.66 -3.00 -2.23
CA GLY A 34 7.92 -3.62 -1.84
C GLY A 34 7.82 -5.15 -1.88
N PRO A 35 8.91 -5.86 -1.57
CA PRO A 35 8.87 -7.30 -1.38
C PRO A 35 8.21 -7.67 -0.04
N VAL A 36 7.43 -8.75 -0.03
CA VAL A 36 6.96 -9.43 1.19
C VAL A 36 7.70 -10.75 1.37
N GLN A 37 8.00 -11.09 2.61
CA GLN A 37 8.68 -12.31 3.01
C GLN A 37 7.68 -13.30 3.62
N THR A 38 7.77 -14.56 3.22
CA THR A 38 6.97 -15.66 3.76
C THR A 38 7.85 -16.89 3.97
N SER A 39 7.33 -17.93 4.63
CA SER A 39 8.00 -19.24 4.72
C SER A 39 8.31 -19.86 3.35
N SER A 40 7.59 -19.44 2.31
CA SER A 40 7.77 -19.93 0.94
C SER A 40 8.73 -19.09 0.10
N GLY A 41 9.23 -17.97 0.62
CA GLY A 41 10.18 -17.07 -0.07
C GLY A 41 9.72 -15.60 -0.15
N THR A 42 10.39 -14.85 -1.03
CA THR A 42 10.14 -13.41 -1.27
C THR A 42 9.26 -13.19 -2.51
N GLY A 43 8.22 -12.37 -2.41
CA GLY A 43 7.33 -12.01 -3.53
C GLY A 43 6.96 -10.53 -3.57
N SER A 44 6.37 -10.05 -4.66
CA SER A 44 5.99 -8.63 -4.82
C SER A 44 4.68 -8.28 -4.11
N PHE A 45 4.71 -7.38 -3.12
CA PHE A 45 3.47 -6.95 -2.48
C PHE A 45 2.82 -5.78 -3.22
N THR A 46 1.64 -6.01 -3.79
CA THR A 46 0.87 -4.99 -4.51
C THR A 46 -0.48 -4.70 -3.83
N ALA A 47 -0.92 -3.45 -3.86
CA ALA A 47 -2.21 -3.05 -3.27
C ALA A 47 -2.96 -1.98 -4.08
N CYS A 48 -4.28 -2.05 -4.10
CA CYS A 48 -5.14 -0.98 -4.62
C CYS A 48 -5.20 0.22 -3.66
N ASP A 49 -5.63 1.40 -4.15
CA ASP A 49 -5.68 2.64 -3.36
C ASP A 49 -6.43 2.51 -2.01
N PRO A 50 -7.65 1.93 -1.93
CA PRO A 50 -8.34 1.76 -0.65
C PRO A 50 -7.55 0.91 0.35
N CYS A 51 -6.90 -0.15 -0.13
CA CYS A 51 -6.09 -1.04 0.69
C CYS A 51 -4.77 -0.38 1.11
N LEU A 52 -4.16 0.44 0.26
CA LEU A 52 -2.99 1.22 0.61
C LEU A 52 -3.30 2.24 1.73
N ARG A 53 -4.39 3.00 1.61
CA ARG A 53 -4.79 3.98 2.65
C ARG A 53 -5.02 3.35 4.03
N ARG A 54 -5.59 2.14 4.05
CA ARG A 54 -5.75 1.36 5.28
C ARG A 54 -4.38 0.96 5.85
N LEU A 55 -3.43 0.53 4.99
CA LEU A 55 -2.08 0.17 5.42
C LEU A 55 -1.33 1.37 5.99
N GLU A 56 -1.39 2.52 5.33
CA GLU A 56 -0.79 3.78 5.80
C GLU A 56 -1.30 4.19 7.19
N THR A 57 -2.54 3.82 7.54
CA THR A 57 -3.06 4.09 8.89
C THR A 57 -2.37 3.26 9.96
N TYR A 58 -2.02 2.00 9.68
CA TYR A 58 -1.23 1.17 10.59
C TYR A 58 0.21 1.68 10.68
N VAL A 59 0.82 2.03 9.55
CA VAL A 59 2.18 2.61 9.52
C VAL A 59 2.25 3.90 10.33
N ARG A 60 1.28 4.81 10.18
CA ARG A 60 1.20 6.03 10.99
C ARG A 60 1.12 5.74 12.49
N ARG A 61 0.35 4.73 12.91
CA ARG A 61 0.24 4.31 14.31
C ARG A 61 1.57 3.75 14.82
N GLU A 62 2.23 2.91 14.03
CA GLU A 62 3.52 2.32 14.38
C GLU A 62 4.60 3.40 14.54
N LEU A 63 4.68 4.37 13.62
CA LEU A 63 5.61 5.49 13.71
C LEU A 63 5.36 6.33 14.96
N ALA A 64 4.10 6.67 15.25
CA ALA A 64 3.76 7.41 16.46
C ALA A 64 4.17 6.67 17.75
N LEU A 65 4.06 5.34 17.78
CA LEU A 65 4.51 4.53 18.93
C LEU A 65 6.05 4.52 19.07
N ARG A 66 6.78 4.50 17.94
CA ARG A 66 8.25 4.57 17.94
C ARG A 66 8.75 5.92 18.42
N ASP A 67 8.14 7.00 17.95
CA ASP A 67 8.52 8.36 18.33
C ASP A 67 8.20 8.66 19.80
N ALA A 68 7.19 7.99 20.37
CA ALA A 68 6.83 8.09 21.78
C ALA A 68 7.67 7.19 22.71
N ALA A 69 8.47 6.27 22.16
CA ALA A 69 9.34 5.43 22.98
C ALA A 69 10.48 6.29 23.55
N PRO A 70 10.71 6.29 24.88
CA PRO A 70 11.80 7.06 25.47
C PRO A 70 13.14 6.57 24.90
N ALA A 71 14.00 7.52 24.52
CA ALA A 71 15.40 7.22 24.24
C ALA A 71 16.03 6.73 25.54
N PHE A 72 16.43 5.46 25.56
CA PHE A 72 17.17 4.86 26.66
C PHE A 72 18.62 5.34 26.67
#